data_AF-A0A5N3P545-F1
#
_entry.id   AF-A0A5N3P545-F1
#
_cell.length_a   1.000
_cell.length_b   1.000
_cell.length_c   1.000
_cell.angle_alpha   90.00
_cell.angle_beta   90.00
_cell.angle_gamma   90.00
#
_symmetry.space_group_name_H-M   'P 1'
#
loop_
_entity.id
_entity.type
_entity.pdbx_description
1 polymer ?
#
loop_
_entity_poly.entity_id
_entity_poly.type
_entity_poly.pdbx_seq_one_letter_code
_entity_poly.pdbx_strand_id
1 'polypeptide(L)'
;MATIRENVAGTGYGNVYVDTLIRGGTAWDMSTGPIKVWFGDWNHVVAAEGAHGPRGDYLAFGHDWVEKEYEAFSYAASIYESVCGVKFVNANSVQDADIVWWKDDAGYDGKGYHESPSAGQTWGFFDPFETSWSFRLFGGDGLHTVLKTIGQGLGLSSPYNAGGEAFPGVDSPSSRGTHGLNQGVWTVMSDNPGWDGVSRNIAYGAQGELGAFDIAALQALYGKNMSTNTGDDVYELPTFSQALGVEGWACIWDAGGNDTIRSANVHTSVTIDLRAATLVTGDPNAGGFLSKESGVAGGFTIANGVVIENAVGGASGDTIYGNDAANVLQGRGGNDTIYGGAGGDTAVFSGNRGDYTITTVGGKTVVTDKVANRDGTDTLDGISILKFADSTSSTPQTENNGSQVNGTPANDTIYGAAGADNLFGEAGNDRIYGGLGNDRLTGGAGRDVFVFNTKANKSSNVDKILDFRYQDDSIYLDNKYFTKLGSGSLSKPKKFTKDMFVEGKKAKNAEDRIVYDKKSGALYYDADG
;
A
#
# COMPACT_ATOMS: atom_id res chain seq x y z
N MET A 1 21.35 29.30 3.30
CA MET A 1 20.11 28.74 3.84
C MET A 1 19.27 28.20 2.70
N ALA A 2 18.70 27.00 2.85
CA ALA A 2 17.67 26.49 1.98
C ALA A 2 16.47 27.45 1.97
N THR A 3 15.86 27.66 0.82
CA THR A 3 14.71 28.56 0.71
C THR A 3 13.39 27.84 0.99
N ILE A 4 12.35 28.61 1.26
CA ILE A 4 11.01 28.11 1.57
C ILE A 4 10.05 28.43 0.43
N ARG A 5 9.26 27.45 0.02
CA ARG A 5 8.07 27.65 -0.80
C ARG A 5 6.94 28.17 0.08
N GLU A 6 6.39 29.31 -0.28
CA GLU A 6 5.18 29.88 0.33
C GLU A 6 3.92 29.41 -0.41
N ASN A 7 2.77 29.54 0.25
CA ASN A 7 1.45 29.20 -0.29
C ASN A 7 1.31 27.72 -0.70
N VAL A 8 1.98 26.82 0.01
CA VAL A 8 1.80 25.38 -0.16
C VAL A 8 0.37 25.02 0.23
N ALA A 9 -0.34 24.30 -0.63
CA ALA A 9 -1.70 23.87 -0.30
C ALA A 9 -1.67 22.90 0.88
N GLY A 10 -2.63 23.02 1.81
CA GLY A 10 -2.84 22.00 2.85
C GLY A 10 -3.74 20.87 2.39
N THR A 11 -4.43 21.02 1.26
CA THR A 11 -5.45 20.08 0.78
C THR A 11 -5.47 19.98 -0.74
N GLY A 12 -6.16 18.97 -1.27
CA GLY A 12 -6.31 18.76 -2.71
C GLY A 12 -5.32 17.77 -3.31
N TYR A 13 -4.63 17.01 -2.47
CA TYR A 13 -3.72 15.93 -2.89
C TYR A 13 -4.44 14.59 -3.13
N GLY A 14 -5.77 14.60 -3.06
CA GLY A 14 -6.63 13.52 -3.58
C GLY A 14 -7.11 12.53 -2.51
N ASN A 15 -6.66 12.65 -1.27
CA ASN A 15 -7.21 11.89 -0.14
C ASN A 15 -7.03 12.65 1.18
N VAL A 16 -8.07 12.65 2.02
CA VAL A 16 -8.11 13.21 3.37
C VAL A 16 -6.92 12.80 4.26
N TYR A 17 -6.42 11.56 4.16
CA TYR A 17 -5.27 11.15 5.00
C TYR A 17 -3.99 11.91 4.63
N VAL A 18 -3.75 12.13 3.34
CA VAL A 18 -2.58 12.89 2.87
C VAL A 18 -2.78 14.38 3.13
N ASP A 19 -3.97 14.88 2.82
CA ASP A 19 -4.34 16.29 3.04
C ASP A 19 -4.18 16.67 4.52
N THR A 20 -4.71 15.87 5.45
CA THR A 20 -4.60 16.16 6.90
C THR A 20 -3.15 16.13 7.40
N LEU A 21 -2.28 15.31 6.80
CA LEU A 21 -0.85 15.27 7.17
C LEU A 21 -0.07 16.43 6.58
N ILE A 22 -0.55 17.14 5.56
CA ILE A 22 0.14 18.30 5.01
C ILE A 22 -0.37 19.55 5.71
N ARG A 23 0.49 20.19 6.52
CA ARG A 23 0.13 21.40 7.27
C ARG A 23 -0.32 22.56 6.37
N GLY A 24 0.21 22.61 5.14
CA GLY A 24 0.05 23.73 4.22
C GLY A 24 0.79 24.99 4.67
N GLY A 25 0.69 26.05 3.87
CA GLY A 25 1.38 27.32 4.10
C GLY A 25 2.82 27.30 3.58
N THR A 26 3.70 26.53 4.21
CA THR A 26 5.14 26.51 3.88
C THR A 26 5.72 25.10 3.74
N ALA A 27 6.73 24.97 2.88
CA ALA A 27 7.55 23.77 2.77
C ALA A 27 8.95 24.15 2.26
N TRP A 28 9.95 23.30 2.48
CA TRP A 28 11.29 23.56 1.94
C TRP A 28 11.31 23.54 0.40
N ASP A 29 12.19 24.32 -0.20
CA ASP A 29 12.48 24.33 -1.63
C ASP A 29 13.79 23.60 -1.94
N MET A 30 13.66 22.32 -2.30
CA MET A 30 14.80 21.45 -2.61
C MET A 30 15.53 21.85 -3.91
N SER A 31 14.99 22.77 -4.72
CA SER A 31 15.71 23.31 -5.89
C SER A 31 16.87 24.22 -5.51
N THR A 32 16.91 24.69 -4.26
CA THR A 32 17.92 25.64 -3.77
C THR A 32 19.08 24.99 -3.01
N GLY A 33 19.02 23.67 -2.80
CA GLY A 33 20.05 22.88 -2.14
C GLY A 33 19.50 22.05 -0.97
N PRO A 34 20.38 21.27 -0.31
CA PRO A 34 20.01 20.46 0.83
C PRO A 34 19.72 21.34 2.06
N ILE A 35 18.90 20.80 2.98
CA ILE A 35 18.66 21.35 4.31
C ILE A 35 19.92 21.15 5.16
N LYS A 36 20.50 22.24 5.64
CA LYS A 36 21.67 22.22 6.49
C LYS A 36 21.27 22.05 7.95
N VAL A 37 21.81 21.04 8.63
CA VAL A 37 21.47 20.74 10.02
C VAL A 37 22.66 21.00 10.94
N TRP A 38 22.38 21.51 12.14
CA TRP A 38 23.36 21.63 13.22
C TRP A 38 22.79 21.01 14.50
N PHE A 39 23.64 20.28 15.22
CA PHE A 39 23.30 19.76 16.53
C PHE A 39 23.82 20.74 17.59
N GLY A 40 22.89 21.41 18.26
CA GLY A 40 23.17 22.48 19.21
C GLY A 40 23.98 21.99 20.42
N ASP A 41 24.90 22.84 20.86
CA ASP A 41 25.70 22.66 22.06
C ASP A 41 25.83 23.99 22.83
N TRP A 42 26.29 23.89 24.07
CA TRP A 42 26.36 25.02 25.00
C TRP A 42 27.20 26.20 24.53
N ASN A 43 28.25 25.94 23.77
CA ASN A 43 29.16 27.01 23.33
C ASN A 43 28.53 27.84 22.20
N HIS A 44 27.49 27.32 21.56
CA HIS A 44 26.88 27.93 20.39
C HIS A 44 25.47 28.47 20.63
N VAL A 45 24.92 28.41 21.84
CA VAL A 45 23.57 28.93 22.17
C VAL A 45 23.41 30.40 21.75
N VAL A 46 24.30 31.28 22.23
CA VAL A 46 24.26 32.72 21.91
C VAL A 46 24.42 32.97 20.41
N ALA A 47 25.26 32.16 19.75
CA ALA A 47 25.54 32.28 18.33
C ALA A 47 24.34 31.81 17.47
N ALA A 48 23.65 30.75 17.91
CA ALA A 48 22.41 30.25 17.32
C ALA A 48 21.30 31.27 17.49
N GLU A 49 21.11 31.78 18.71
CA GLU A 49 20.08 32.79 19.00
C GLU A 49 20.34 34.11 18.28
N GLY A 50 21.62 34.45 18.02
CA GLY A 50 21.97 35.62 17.22
C GLY A 50 21.66 35.47 15.73
N ALA A 51 21.78 34.25 15.18
CA ALA A 51 21.58 33.99 13.75
C ALA A 51 20.11 33.69 13.41
N HIS A 52 19.46 32.92 14.28
CA HIS A 52 18.10 32.44 14.07
C HIS A 52 17.11 33.28 14.88
N GLY A 53 17.52 33.95 15.95
CA GLY A 53 16.65 34.67 16.90
C GLY A 53 16.39 33.86 18.17
N PRO A 54 15.59 34.34 19.13
CA PRO A 54 15.40 33.64 20.40
C PRO A 54 14.74 32.28 20.20
N ARG A 55 15.21 31.27 20.93
CA ARG A 55 14.64 29.91 20.94
C ARG A 55 13.43 29.75 21.86
N GLY A 56 13.05 30.77 22.64
CA GLY A 56 11.95 30.75 23.62
C GLY A 56 12.39 30.38 25.04
N ASP A 57 11.45 29.98 25.91
CA ASP A 57 11.68 29.56 27.32
C ASP A 57 12.40 28.20 27.45
N TYR A 58 12.67 27.53 26.34
CA TYR A 58 13.44 26.29 26.27
C TYR A 58 14.81 26.57 26.90
N LEU A 59 15.19 25.87 27.96
CA LEU A 59 16.47 26.04 28.64
C LEU A 59 17.33 24.86 28.22
N ALA A 60 18.26 25.08 27.26
CA ALA A 60 19.18 24.03 26.86
C ALA A 60 19.76 23.45 28.15
N PHE A 61 19.61 22.16 28.38
CA PHE A 61 20.26 21.51 29.51
C PHE A 61 21.59 20.94 29.03
N GLY A 62 22.50 20.73 29.99
CA GLY A 62 23.88 20.21 29.93
C GLY A 62 24.23 19.01 29.04
N HIS A 63 23.58 18.75 27.91
CA HIS A 63 23.68 17.48 27.20
C HIS A 63 24.20 17.67 25.79
N ASP A 64 25.52 17.50 25.65
CA ASP A 64 26.12 17.30 24.34
C ASP A 64 25.54 16.04 23.69
N TRP A 65 25.37 16.09 22.38
CA TRP A 65 24.92 14.96 21.57
C TRP A 65 25.95 13.83 21.59
N VAL A 66 25.48 12.60 21.76
CA VAL A 66 26.35 11.41 21.74
C VAL A 66 26.24 10.68 20.40
N GLU A 67 27.25 9.88 20.06
CA GLU A 67 27.34 9.12 18.79
C GLU A 67 26.04 8.39 18.43
N LYS A 68 25.46 7.65 19.38
CA LYS A 68 24.20 6.91 19.18
C LYS A 68 22.98 7.79 18.87
N GLU A 69 23.02 9.07 19.26
CA GLU A 69 21.96 10.02 18.89
C GLU A 69 22.18 10.50 17.45
N TYR A 70 23.43 10.84 17.07
CA TYR A 70 23.76 11.16 15.68
C TYR A 70 23.42 10.03 14.71
N GLU A 71 23.68 8.77 15.10
CA GLU A 71 23.32 7.59 14.31
C GLU A 71 21.82 7.50 14.07
N ALA A 72 21.00 7.72 15.10
CA ALA A 72 19.54 7.67 15.00
C ALA A 72 18.99 8.75 14.06
N PHE A 73 19.55 9.97 14.11
CA PHE A 73 19.16 11.05 13.20
C PHE A 73 19.64 10.80 11.78
N SER A 74 20.87 10.31 11.62
CA SER A 74 21.41 9.99 10.30
C SER A 74 20.60 8.89 9.62
N TYR A 75 20.20 7.88 10.39
CA TYR A 75 19.27 6.85 9.93
C TYR A 75 17.90 7.46 9.57
N ALA A 76 17.27 8.22 10.47
CA ALA A 76 15.96 8.82 10.19
C ALA A 76 16.00 9.74 8.95
N ALA A 77 17.03 10.58 8.82
CA ALA A 77 17.24 11.43 7.66
C ALA A 77 17.35 10.60 6.37
N SER A 78 18.12 9.50 6.38
CA SER A 78 18.26 8.65 5.19
C SER A 78 16.95 8.01 4.75
N ILE A 79 16.04 7.69 5.68
CA ILE A 79 14.69 7.20 5.36
C ILE A 79 13.86 8.29 4.66
N TYR A 80 13.90 9.55 5.12
CA TYR A 80 13.22 10.64 4.41
C TYR A 80 13.79 10.85 3.00
N GLU A 81 15.13 10.81 2.87
CA GLU A 81 15.80 10.94 1.57
C GLU A 81 15.54 9.76 0.63
N SER A 82 15.25 8.56 1.15
CA SER A 82 15.00 7.38 0.32
C SER A 82 13.62 7.44 -0.33
N VAL A 83 12.63 8.09 0.28
CA VAL A 83 11.25 8.09 -0.25
C VAL A 83 10.91 9.32 -1.08
N CYS A 84 11.62 10.43 -0.90
CA CYS A 84 11.32 11.70 -1.55
C CYS A 84 12.56 12.55 -1.87
N GLY A 85 12.36 13.69 -2.54
CA GLY A 85 13.45 14.57 -2.99
C GLY A 85 14.17 15.37 -1.90
N VAL A 86 13.85 15.19 -0.62
CA VAL A 86 14.54 15.88 0.49
C VAL A 86 16.01 15.47 0.56
N LYS A 87 16.87 16.41 0.96
CA LYS A 87 18.28 16.18 1.25
C LYS A 87 18.73 16.92 2.50
N PHE A 88 19.56 16.27 3.32
CA PHE A 88 20.15 16.83 4.52
C PHE A 88 21.69 16.84 4.43
N VAL A 89 22.32 17.88 4.95
CA VAL A 89 23.78 17.94 5.12
C VAL A 89 24.13 18.61 6.43
N ASN A 90 25.28 18.30 7.01
CA ASN A 90 25.76 19.02 8.18
C ASN A 90 26.15 20.46 7.80
N ALA A 91 25.70 21.43 8.60
CA ALA A 91 26.14 22.81 8.49
C ALA A 91 27.60 22.95 8.95
N ASN A 92 28.34 23.89 8.36
CA ASN A 92 29.73 24.17 8.76
C ASN A 92 29.83 25.03 10.03
N SER A 93 28.75 25.74 10.36
CA SER A 93 28.59 26.50 11.60
C SER A 93 27.11 26.66 11.91
N VAL A 94 26.80 27.00 13.16
CA VAL A 94 25.40 27.22 13.58
C VAL A 94 24.70 28.34 12.81
N GLN A 95 25.45 29.34 12.30
CA GLN A 95 24.89 30.44 11.50
C GLN A 95 24.52 30.01 10.07
N ASP A 96 25.12 28.94 9.55
CA ASP A 96 24.82 28.39 8.22
C ASP A 96 23.75 27.30 8.27
N ALA A 97 23.30 26.91 9.46
CA ALA A 97 22.27 25.89 9.63
C ALA A 97 20.90 26.42 9.19
N ASP A 98 20.10 25.56 8.58
CA ASP A 98 18.68 25.78 8.31
C ASP A 98 17.82 25.27 9.48
N ILE A 99 18.26 24.17 10.10
CA ILE A 99 17.64 23.58 11.30
C ILE A 99 18.72 23.43 12.37
N VAL A 100 18.40 23.85 13.58
CA VAL A 100 19.22 23.57 14.77
C VAL A 100 18.46 22.65 15.72
N TRP A 101 19.04 21.49 15.97
CA TRP A 101 18.50 20.46 16.87
C TRP A 101 19.02 20.66 18.28
N TRP A 102 18.11 20.68 19.26
CA TRP A 102 18.42 20.85 20.67
C TRP A 102 17.92 19.67 21.50
N LYS A 103 18.65 19.42 22.60
CA LYS A 103 18.16 18.61 23.71
C LYS A 103 17.76 19.56 24.84
N ASP A 104 16.53 19.44 25.31
CA ASP A 104 15.97 20.34 26.31
C ASP A 104 15.04 19.56 27.25
N ASP A 105 14.92 20.02 28.51
CA ASP A 105 13.86 19.55 29.41
C ASP A 105 12.59 20.27 28.94
N ALA A 106 11.98 19.71 27.90
CA ALA A 106 10.74 20.23 27.39
C ALA A 106 9.67 19.95 28.46
N GLY A 107 9.47 20.89 29.38
CA GLY A 107 8.31 20.92 30.30
C GLY A 107 6.96 21.08 29.57
N TYR A 108 6.90 20.69 28.29
CA TYR A 108 5.77 20.62 27.40
C TYR A 108 5.48 19.15 27.05
N ASP A 109 4.21 18.88 26.77
CA ASP A 109 3.53 17.57 26.65
C ASP A 109 4.03 16.64 25.49
N GLY A 110 5.33 16.59 25.18
CA GLY A 110 5.83 15.81 24.06
C GLY A 110 7.32 15.43 24.12
N LYS A 111 7.62 14.19 23.74
CA LYS A 111 8.97 13.60 23.63
C LYS A 111 9.88 14.29 22.59
N GLY A 112 9.29 15.07 21.69
CA GLY A 112 9.97 15.86 20.67
C GLY A 112 9.02 16.85 19.99
N TYR A 113 9.58 17.94 19.47
CA TYR A 113 8.84 19.02 18.83
C TYR A 113 9.67 19.68 17.73
N HIS A 114 9.02 20.08 16.64
CA HIS A 114 9.65 20.88 15.60
C HIS A 114 8.76 22.03 15.14
N GLU A 115 9.40 23.16 14.87
CA GLU A 115 8.76 24.29 14.22
C GLU A 115 8.48 24.01 12.74
N SER A 116 7.49 24.68 12.15
CA SER A 116 7.27 24.59 10.71
C SER A 116 8.44 25.15 9.92
N PRO A 117 8.66 24.66 8.67
CA PRO A 117 9.57 25.32 7.73
C PRO A 117 9.24 26.80 7.63
N SER A 118 10.21 27.69 7.89
CA SER A 118 10.02 29.13 7.79
C SER A 118 11.27 29.79 7.19
N ALA A 119 11.11 30.96 6.57
CA ALA A 119 12.25 31.69 6.01
C ALA A 119 13.20 32.26 7.09
N GLY A 120 12.91 32.01 8.37
CA GLY A 120 13.71 32.39 9.55
C GLY A 120 13.96 31.19 10.47
N GLN A 121 13.56 31.28 11.73
CA GLN A 121 13.77 30.24 12.74
C GLN A 121 13.24 28.89 12.32
N THR A 122 14.07 27.86 12.51
CA THR A 122 13.58 26.49 12.57
C THR A 122 14.33 25.72 13.64
N TRP A 123 13.67 25.57 14.79
CA TRP A 123 14.17 24.78 15.91
C TRP A 123 13.51 23.40 15.95
N GLY A 124 14.31 22.39 16.28
CA GLY A 124 13.83 21.07 16.66
C GLY A 124 14.33 20.71 18.05
N PHE A 125 13.46 20.18 18.89
CA PHE A 125 13.74 19.85 20.28
C PHE A 125 13.41 18.39 20.57
N PHE A 126 14.22 17.78 21.43
CA PHE A 126 13.98 16.46 21.98
C PHE A 126 14.18 16.48 23.48
N ASP A 127 13.32 15.73 24.19
CA ASP A 127 13.47 15.52 25.61
C ASP A 127 14.38 14.30 25.87
N PRO A 128 15.62 14.51 26.35
CA PRO A 128 16.52 13.40 26.62
C PRO A 128 16.21 12.66 27.93
N PHE A 129 15.33 13.20 28.79
CA PHE A 129 14.96 12.64 30.09
C PHE A 129 13.80 11.65 29.99
N GLU A 130 13.06 11.68 28.88
CA GLU A 130 12.05 10.70 28.56
C GLU A 130 12.64 9.28 28.51
N THR A 131 11.99 8.33 29.19
CA THR A 131 12.50 6.94 29.26
C THR A 131 12.62 6.32 27.87
N SER A 132 11.72 6.70 26.96
CA SER A 132 11.73 6.28 25.56
C SER A 132 12.98 6.71 24.79
N TRP A 133 13.65 7.80 25.20
CA TRP A 133 14.85 8.32 24.53
C TRP A 133 15.96 7.27 24.49
N SER A 134 16.05 6.36 25.46
CA SER A 134 17.06 5.28 25.45
C SER A 134 16.86 4.24 24.33
N PHE A 135 15.72 4.23 23.64
CA PHE A 135 15.32 3.22 22.66
C PHE A 135 15.24 3.81 21.24
N ARG A 136 16.39 4.21 20.69
CA ARG A 136 16.52 4.85 19.36
C ARG A 136 16.93 3.89 18.24
N LEU A 137 16.81 2.59 18.46
CA LEU A 137 17.01 1.58 17.41
C LEU A 137 15.67 1.31 16.70
N PHE A 138 15.74 0.62 15.56
CA PHE A 138 14.57 0.23 14.77
C PHE A 138 13.45 -0.34 15.65
N GLY A 139 12.25 0.24 15.52
CA GLY A 139 11.05 -0.13 16.26
C GLY A 139 10.95 0.38 17.70
N GLY A 140 11.95 1.10 18.22
CA GLY A 140 11.87 1.73 19.53
C GLY A 140 11.11 3.06 19.52
N ASP A 141 10.46 3.41 20.63
CA ASP A 141 9.68 4.66 20.77
C ASP A 141 10.57 5.91 20.60
N GLY A 142 11.86 5.84 20.97
CA GLY A 142 12.81 6.94 20.83
C GLY A 142 13.12 7.24 19.37
N LEU A 143 13.29 6.22 18.53
CA LEU A 143 13.49 6.40 17.09
C LEU A 143 12.22 6.91 16.40
N HIS A 144 11.07 6.37 16.78
CA HIS A 144 9.76 6.86 16.34
C HIS A 144 9.61 8.36 16.62
N THR A 145 10.07 8.83 17.79
CA THR A 145 10.08 10.26 18.13
C THR A 145 10.98 11.06 17.19
N VAL A 146 12.20 10.60 16.90
CA VAL A 146 13.12 11.25 15.94
C VAL A 146 12.47 11.37 14.55
N LEU A 147 11.92 10.26 14.04
CA LEU A 147 11.23 10.24 12.75
C LEU A 147 10.07 11.23 12.71
N LYS A 148 9.18 11.19 13.72
CA LYS A 148 8.03 12.10 13.82
C LYS A 148 8.44 13.57 13.84
N THR A 149 9.44 13.92 14.66
CA THR A 149 9.90 15.31 14.80
C THR A 149 10.54 15.82 13.51
N ILE A 150 11.31 14.99 12.78
CA ILE A 150 11.80 15.37 11.45
C ILE A 150 10.63 15.60 10.49
N GLY A 151 9.60 14.74 10.52
CA GLY A 151 8.40 14.90 9.70
C GLY A 151 7.69 16.23 9.94
N GLN A 152 7.55 16.63 11.20
CA GLN A 152 7.03 17.95 11.57
C GLN A 152 7.86 19.08 10.94
N GLY A 153 9.19 18.97 11.00
CA GLY A 153 10.13 19.92 10.40
C GLY A 153 10.17 19.93 8.88
N LEU A 154 9.61 18.91 8.25
CA LEU A 154 9.37 18.83 6.82
C LEU A 154 7.94 19.28 6.43
N GLY A 155 7.16 19.80 7.38
CA GLY A 155 5.83 20.35 7.11
C GLY A 155 4.68 19.37 7.31
N LEU A 156 4.92 18.22 7.96
CA LEU A 156 3.85 17.29 8.31
C LEU A 156 3.12 17.70 9.60
N SER A 157 1.83 17.37 9.69
CA SER A 157 0.94 17.55 10.84
C SER A 157 0.55 16.22 11.48
N SER A 158 -0.01 16.27 12.70
CA SER A 158 -0.61 15.09 13.34
C SER A 158 -1.91 14.71 12.62
N PRO A 159 -2.29 13.41 12.61
CA PRO A 159 -3.62 12.97 12.22
C PRO A 159 -4.79 13.64 12.97
N TYR A 160 -4.53 14.28 14.11
CA TYR A 160 -5.49 15.07 14.86
C TYR A 160 -5.00 16.51 15.05
N ASN A 161 -5.79 17.48 14.57
CA ASN A 161 -5.57 18.90 14.85
C ASN A 161 -6.81 19.48 15.55
N ALA A 162 -6.65 19.91 16.80
CA ALA A 162 -7.76 20.44 17.59
C ALA A 162 -8.38 21.68 16.92
N GLY A 163 -9.67 21.58 16.56
CA GLY A 163 -10.39 22.65 15.85
C GLY A 163 -10.02 22.79 14.36
N GLY A 164 -9.26 21.85 13.79
CA GLY A 164 -8.87 21.80 12.39
C GLY A 164 -9.27 20.47 11.70
N GLU A 165 -8.57 20.14 10.62
CA GLU A 165 -8.75 18.86 9.91
C GLU A 165 -8.14 17.70 10.69
N ALA A 166 -8.81 16.55 10.64
CA ALA A 166 -8.40 15.32 11.29
C ALA A 166 -8.69 14.13 10.38
N PHE A 167 -7.97 13.03 10.60
CA PHE A 167 -8.26 11.76 9.94
C PHE A 167 -9.72 11.36 10.21
N PRO A 168 -10.39 10.68 9.26
CA PRO A 168 -11.76 10.21 9.43
C PRO A 168 -11.99 9.49 10.76
N GLY A 169 -12.91 10.00 11.57
CA GLY A 169 -13.29 9.43 12.88
C GLY A 169 -12.31 9.69 14.02
N VAL A 170 -11.24 10.47 13.82
CA VAL A 170 -10.31 10.86 14.88
C VAL A 170 -10.82 12.11 15.58
N ASP A 171 -11.05 12.00 16.89
CA ASP A 171 -11.59 13.06 17.76
C ASP A 171 -10.64 13.47 18.89
N SER A 172 -9.52 12.78 19.01
CA SER A 172 -8.44 13.05 19.98
C SER A 172 -7.14 12.41 19.49
N PRO A 173 -5.96 12.81 20.02
CA PRO A 173 -4.67 12.22 19.64
C PRO A 173 -4.66 10.69 19.76
N SER A 174 -5.27 10.15 20.82
CA SER A 174 -5.33 8.72 21.13
C SER A 174 -6.44 7.95 20.40
N SER A 175 -7.29 8.64 19.65
CA SER A 175 -8.38 8.02 18.90
C SER A 175 -7.84 7.33 17.66
N ARG A 176 -8.14 6.04 17.48
CA ARG A 176 -7.64 5.28 16.33
C ARG A 176 -8.32 5.63 15.00
N GLY A 177 -9.43 6.36 15.06
CA GLY A 177 -10.20 6.74 13.87
C GLY A 177 -10.90 5.57 13.18
N THR A 178 -11.55 5.88 12.05
CA THR A 178 -12.25 4.91 11.22
C THR A 178 -11.24 3.89 10.67
N HIS A 179 -11.58 2.60 10.78
CA HIS A 179 -10.73 1.45 10.42
C HIS A 179 -9.40 1.35 11.19
N GLY A 180 -9.18 2.18 12.22
CA GLY A 180 -7.93 2.15 12.99
C GLY A 180 -6.74 2.75 12.25
N LEU A 181 -6.97 3.71 11.34
CA LEU A 181 -5.96 4.31 10.47
C LEU A 181 -5.14 5.45 11.12
N ASN A 182 -5.47 5.87 12.34
CA ASN A 182 -4.60 6.74 13.17
C ASN A 182 -3.75 5.91 14.11
N GLN A 183 -2.75 5.23 13.55
CA GLN A 183 -1.76 4.44 14.27
C GLN A 183 -0.40 4.54 13.57
N GLY A 184 0.67 4.33 14.34
CA GLY A 184 2.06 4.41 13.90
C GLY A 184 2.31 3.62 12.63
N VAL A 185 1.77 2.39 12.57
CA VAL A 185 1.92 1.47 11.44
C VAL A 185 1.55 2.07 10.08
N TRP A 186 0.66 3.07 10.05
CA TRP A 186 0.22 3.77 8.84
C TRP A 186 0.87 5.15 8.65
N THR A 187 1.24 5.80 9.76
CA THR A 187 1.90 7.11 9.78
C THR A 187 2.66 7.33 11.08
N VAL A 188 3.93 7.70 10.96
CA VAL A 188 4.80 8.07 12.08
C VAL A 188 4.31 9.33 12.80
N MET A 189 3.45 10.13 12.15
CA MET A 189 2.87 11.33 12.75
C MET A 189 1.80 11.04 13.80
N SER A 190 1.27 9.81 13.86
CA SER A 190 0.29 9.40 14.86
C SER A 190 0.81 9.53 16.29
N ASP A 191 -0.09 9.84 17.23
CA ASP A 191 0.18 9.74 18.67
C ASP A 191 -0.09 8.33 19.22
N ASN A 192 -0.49 7.38 18.38
CA ASN A 192 -0.67 5.97 18.71
C ASN A 192 0.43 5.12 18.08
N PRO A 193 1.65 5.03 18.65
CA PRO A 193 2.74 4.30 18.01
C PRO A 193 2.41 2.81 17.80
N GLY A 194 2.99 2.23 16.76
CA GLY A 194 2.85 0.80 16.44
C GLY A 194 1.49 0.42 15.88
N TRP A 195 1.02 -0.78 16.25
CA TRP A 195 -0.25 -1.35 15.82
C TRP A 195 -0.92 -2.09 16.98
N ASP A 196 -2.22 -1.87 17.16
CA ASP A 196 -3.03 -2.46 18.23
C ASP A 196 -3.31 -3.96 18.07
N GLY A 197 -3.07 -4.52 16.89
CA GLY A 197 -3.23 -5.95 16.63
C GLY A 197 -2.17 -6.85 17.29
N VAL A 198 -1.14 -6.27 17.90
CA VAL A 198 -0.07 -7.01 18.58
C VAL A 198 0.52 -6.23 19.75
N SER A 199 0.94 -6.95 20.79
CA SER A 199 1.57 -6.34 21.97
C SER A 199 2.93 -5.73 21.62
N ARG A 200 3.18 -4.53 22.12
CA ARG A 200 4.46 -3.80 21.98
C ARG A 200 4.90 -3.20 23.31
N ASN A 201 6.09 -2.63 23.37
CA ASN A 201 6.54 -1.80 24.48
C ASN A 201 7.33 -0.58 23.98
N ILE A 202 8.02 0.13 24.87
CA ILE A 202 8.82 1.32 24.51
C ILE A 202 10.12 0.97 23.76
N ALA A 203 10.56 -0.28 23.85
CA ALA A 203 11.81 -0.79 23.29
C ALA A 203 11.64 -1.33 21.85
N TYR A 204 10.45 -1.82 21.50
CA TYR A 204 10.16 -2.42 20.19
C TYR A 204 8.68 -2.26 19.80
N GLY A 205 8.39 -2.46 18.53
CA GLY A 205 7.02 -2.48 17.99
C GLY A 205 6.38 -1.11 17.74
N ALA A 206 7.14 -0.03 17.89
CA ALA A 206 6.83 1.27 17.30
C ALA A 206 7.23 1.31 15.81
N GLN A 207 7.02 2.46 15.17
CA GLN A 207 7.47 2.64 13.79
C GLN A 207 9.00 2.70 13.75
N GLY A 208 9.61 1.84 12.94
CA GLY A 208 11.04 1.88 12.65
C GLY A 208 11.38 2.79 11.48
N GLU A 209 10.44 2.99 10.54
CA GLU A 209 10.57 3.85 9.36
C GLU A 209 9.31 4.70 9.16
N LEU A 210 9.01 5.10 7.92
CA LEU A 210 7.80 5.85 7.58
C LEU A 210 6.62 4.91 7.32
N GLY A 211 5.40 5.43 7.45
CA GLY A 211 4.17 4.78 7.02
C GLY A 211 3.74 5.24 5.63
N ALA A 212 2.78 4.53 5.02
CA ALA A 212 2.32 4.82 3.66
C ALA A 212 1.77 6.24 3.50
N PHE A 213 1.10 6.78 4.52
CA PHE A 213 0.57 8.14 4.48
C PHE A 213 1.68 9.19 4.58
N ASP A 214 2.74 8.93 5.35
CA ASP A 214 3.89 9.83 5.43
C ASP A 214 4.59 9.90 4.07
N ILE A 215 4.86 8.74 3.46
CA ILE A 215 5.50 8.65 2.15
C ILE A 215 4.67 9.41 1.11
N ALA A 216 3.36 9.20 1.07
CA ALA A 216 2.49 9.91 0.15
C ALA A 216 2.51 11.43 0.35
N ALA A 217 2.45 11.91 1.60
CA ALA A 217 2.50 13.33 1.92
C ALA A 217 3.86 13.97 1.56
N LEU A 218 4.96 13.29 1.87
CA LEU A 218 6.31 13.74 1.53
C LEU A 218 6.53 13.77 0.03
N GLN A 219 6.05 12.77 -0.71
CA GLN A 219 6.15 12.74 -2.16
C GLN A 219 5.29 13.82 -2.82
N ALA A 220 4.14 14.16 -2.24
CA ALA A 220 3.33 15.28 -2.68
C ALA A 220 4.02 16.63 -2.46
N LEU A 221 4.77 16.78 -1.36
CA LEU A 221 5.53 18.00 -1.08
C LEU A 221 6.82 18.09 -1.90
N TYR A 222 7.62 17.02 -1.93
CA TYR A 222 9.02 17.05 -2.34
C TYR A 222 9.34 16.19 -3.56
N GLY A 223 8.33 15.54 -4.16
CA GLY A 223 8.50 14.63 -5.28
C GLY A 223 9.00 13.25 -4.87
N LYS A 224 8.69 12.25 -5.70
CA LYS A 224 9.11 10.85 -5.51
C LYS A 224 10.61 10.69 -5.75
N ASN A 225 11.29 9.95 -4.89
CA ASN A 225 12.66 9.52 -5.18
C ASN A 225 12.64 8.21 -5.98
N MET A 226 12.85 8.31 -7.29
CA MET A 226 12.83 7.15 -8.20
C MET A 226 14.19 6.45 -8.33
N SER A 227 15.18 6.75 -7.47
CA SER A 227 16.50 6.09 -7.48
C SER A 227 16.70 5.12 -6.31
N THR A 228 15.71 4.96 -5.44
CA THR A 228 15.79 4.08 -4.27
C THR A 228 15.38 2.68 -4.68
N ASN A 229 16.21 1.68 -4.33
CA ASN A 229 15.92 0.26 -4.54
C ASN A 229 15.41 0.02 -5.97
N THR A 230 16.28 0.24 -6.96
CA THR A 230 15.93 0.02 -8.38
C THR A 230 16.36 -1.37 -8.87
N GLY A 231 16.77 -2.24 -7.95
CA GLY A 231 17.33 -3.56 -8.23
C GLY A 231 16.33 -4.65 -7.88
N ASP A 232 16.76 -5.91 -7.89
CA ASP A 232 15.94 -7.01 -7.38
C ASP A 232 16.17 -7.12 -5.87
N ASP A 233 15.31 -6.49 -5.09
CA ASP A 233 15.49 -6.30 -3.65
C ASP A 233 14.72 -7.35 -2.82
N VAL A 234 15.26 -7.69 -1.65
CA VAL A 234 14.65 -8.68 -0.74
C VAL A 234 14.38 -8.05 0.62
N TYR A 235 13.10 -7.99 0.98
CA TYR A 235 12.58 -7.47 2.23
C TYR A 235 12.28 -8.62 3.18
N GLU A 236 13.19 -8.89 4.13
CA GLU A 236 13.03 -9.97 5.10
C GLU A 236 12.11 -9.53 6.25
N LEU A 237 11.04 -10.30 6.49
CA LEU A 237 10.13 -10.07 7.61
C LEU A 237 10.86 -10.24 8.95
N PRO A 238 10.58 -9.36 9.92
CA PRO A 238 11.17 -9.48 11.25
C PRO A 238 10.68 -10.76 11.92
N THR A 239 11.62 -11.48 12.53
CA THR A 239 11.34 -12.69 13.30
C THR A 239 11.19 -12.37 14.77
N PHE A 240 10.39 -13.15 15.49
CA PHE A 240 10.28 -13.02 16.94
C PHE A 240 11.65 -13.17 17.63
N SER A 241 12.08 -12.14 18.35
CA SER A 241 13.37 -12.12 19.05
C SER A 241 13.32 -11.38 20.39
N GLN A 242 12.32 -10.52 20.61
CA GLN A 242 12.23 -9.56 21.72
C GLN A 242 13.50 -8.71 21.87
N ALA A 243 14.32 -8.58 20.82
CA ALA A 243 15.56 -7.84 20.84
C ALA A 243 15.35 -6.43 20.27
N LEU A 244 16.18 -5.48 20.73
CA LEU A 244 16.17 -4.11 20.21
C LEU A 244 16.68 -4.08 18.77
N GLY A 245 16.05 -3.26 17.92
CA GLY A 245 16.53 -3.01 16.56
C GLY A 245 16.11 -4.05 15.53
N VAL A 246 15.18 -4.94 15.87
CA VAL A 246 14.75 -6.04 14.98
C VAL A 246 13.22 -6.18 14.88
N GLU A 247 12.45 -5.53 15.76
CA GLU A 247 10.98 -5.59 15.77
C GLU A 247 10.39 -4.18 15.69
N GLY A 248 9.84 -3.85 14.52
CA GLY A 248 9.20 -2.57 14.25
C GLY A 248 8.50 -2.57 12.90
N TRP A 249 7.77 -1.49 12.63
CA TRP A 249 6.97 -1.35 11.42
C TRP A 249 7.63 -0.42 10.41
N ALA A 250 7.54 -0.77 9.13
CA ALA A 250 8.03 0.03 8.02
C ALA A 250 7.05 -0.02 6.84
N CYS A 251 7.20 0.92 5.91
CA CYS A 251 6.48 0.94 4.65
C CYS A 251 7.49 0.90 3.51
N ILE A 252 7.39 -0.09 2.64
CA ILE A 252 8.32 -0.29 1.54
C ILE A 252 8.08 0.79 0.48
N TRP A 253 9.12 1.58 0.22
CA TRP A 253 9.26 2.38 -0.99
C TRP A 253 10.34 1.75 -1.87
N ASP A 254 9.92 1.33 -3.06
CA ASP A 254 10.76 0.69 -4.05
C ASP A 254 10.47 1.31 -5.42
N ALA A 255 11.51 1.70 -6.15
CA ALA A 255 11.35 2.41 -7.42
C ALA A 255 11.35 1.49 -8.64
N GLY A 256 11.56 0.18 -8.44
CA GLY A 256 11.34 -0.86 -9.43
C GLY A 256 12.40 -1.95 -9.35
N GLY A 257 12.10 -3.08 -9.94
CA GLY A 257 12.87 -4.27 -9.69
C GLY A 257 12.01 -5.49 -9.95
N ASN A 258 12.52 -6.64 -9.56
CA ASN A 258 11.70 -7.81 -9.30
C ASN A 258 11.91 -8.24 -7.85
N ASP A 259 11.03 -7.74 -6.98
CA ASP A 259 11.28 -7.66 -5.55
C ASP A 259 10.59 -8.78 -4.78
N THR A 260 11.09 -9.08 -3.58
CA THR A 260 10.59 -10.19 -2.78
C THR A 260 10.36 -9.79 -1.33
N ILE A 261 9.17 -10.04 -0.78
CA ILE A 261 9.00 -10.15 0.68
C ILE A 261 9.24 -11.60 1.09
N ARG A 262 10.13 -11.82 2.06
CA ARG A 262 10.57 -13.15 2.46
C ARG A 262 10.52 -13.34 3.97
N SER A 263 10.22 -14.56 4.41
CA SER A 263 10.23 -14.95 5.82
C SER A 263 11.13 -16.16 6.07
N ALA A 264 12.41 -16.05 5.73
CA ALA A 264 13.30 -17.22 5.68
C ALA A 264 13.48 -17.94 7.03
N ASN A 265 13.36 -17.19 8.14
CA ASN A 265 13.75 -17.60 9.50
C ASN A 265 12.62 -17.53 10.54
N VAL A 266 11.36 -17.36 10.11
CA VAL A 266 10.21 -17.25 11.01
C VAL A 266 9.91 -18.58 11.71
N HIS A 267 9.38 -18.49 12.93
CA HIS A 267 9.11 -19.65 13.79
C HIS A 267 7.64 -20.06 13.81
N THR A 268 6.77 -19.18 13.29
CA THR A 268 5.32 -19.36 13.26
C THR A 268 4.77 -18.98 11.88
N SER A 269 3.45 -19.02 11.74
CA SER A 269 2.80 -18.62 10.50
C SER A 269 2.97 -17.12 10.22
N VAL A 270 3.17 -16.80 8.95
CA VAL A 270 3.22 -15.42 8.46
C VAL A 270 2.00 -15.10 7.61
N THR A 271 1.70 -13.81 7.54
CA THR A 271 0.91 -13.23 6.46
C THR A 271 1.86 -12.42 5.60
N ILE A 272 1.90 -12.67 4.30
CA ILE A 272 2.59 -11.81 3.32
C ILE A 272 1.54 -11.28 2.37
N ASP A 273 1.45 -9.97 2.23
CA ASP A 273 0.50 -9.29 1.37
C ASP A 273 1.24 -8.30 0.47
N LEU A 274 1.23 -8.61 -0.83
CA LEU A 274 1.98 -7.86 -1.85
C LEU A 274 1.20 -6.64 -2.37
N ARG A 275 0.02 -6.34 -1.82
CA ARG A 275 -0.81 -5.23 -2.27
C ARG A 275 -0.35 -3.92 -1.61
N ALA A 276 -0.23 -2.89 -2.44
CA ALA A 276 0.11 -1.54 -2.00
C ALA A 276 -1.04 -0.84 -1.28
N ALA A 277 -0.69 0.16 -0.47
CA ALA A 277 -1.64 1.11 0.10
C ALA A 277 -2.52 1.73 -0.98
N THR A 278 -3.83 1.70 -0.75
CA THR A 278 -4.77 2.16 -1.78
C THR A 278 -4.85 3.69 -1.85
N LEU A 279 -4.58 4.37 -0.73
CA LEU A 279 -4.83 5.80 -0.56
C LEU A 279 -6.23 6.18 -1.07
N VAL A 280 -7.24 5.35 -0.80
CA VAL A 280 -8.65 5.67 -1.10
C VAL A 280 -9.38 6.07 0.18
N THR A 281 -10.08 7.21 0.16
CA THR A 281 -10.87 7.66 1.32
C THR A 281 -11.98 6.67 1.65
N GLY A 282 -12.04 6.23 2.91
CA GLY A 282 -13.03 5.27 3.40
C GLY A 282 -12.72 3.80 3.08
N ASP A 283 -11.56 3.50 2.49
CA ASP A 283 -11.07 2.14 2.36
C ASP A 283 -10.36 1.73 3.67
N PRO A 284 -10.70 0.57 4.28
CA PRO A 284 -9.96 0.05 5.44
C PRO A 284 -8.47 -0.18 5.17
N ASN A 285 -8.06 -0.35 3.92
CA ASN A 285 -6.67 -0.57 3.52
C ASN A 285 -6.01 0.67 2.91
N ALA A 286 -6.54 1.87 3.19
CA ALA A 286 -5.97 3.13 2.70
C ALA A 286 -4.50 3.28 3.10
N GLY A 287 -4.12 2.80 4.29
CA GLY A 287 -2.75 2.81 4.81
C GLY A 287 -1.87 1.64 4.37
N GLY A 288 -2.41 0.67 3.63
CA GLY A 288 -1.68 -0.54 3.24
C GLY A 288 -2.29 -1.83 3.77
N PHE A 289 -1.74 -2.93 3.25
CA PHE A 289 -1.96 -4.27 3.74
C PHE A 289 -0.72 -4.71 4.53
N LEU A 290 -0.90 -5.56 5.54
CA LEU A 290 0.18 -5.92 6.46
C LEU A 290 0.80 -7.27 6.10
N SER A 291 2.11 -7.23 5.84
CA SER A 291 2.97 -8.41 5.88
C SER A 291 3.62 -8.52 7.26
N LYS A 292 3.46 -9.65 7.96
CA LYS A 292 3.97 -9.84 9.34
C LYS A 292 4.04 -11.33 9.75
N GLU A 293 4.89 -11.63 10.71
CA GLU A 293 4.81 -12.87 11.51
C GLU A 293 3.72 -12.76 12.59
N SER A 294 3.06 -13.88 12.90
CA SER A 294 2.08 -13.94 13.99
C SER A 294 2.73 -13.65 15.34
N GLY A 295 2.17 -12.71 16.10
CA GLY A 295 2.66 -12.34 17.44
C GLY A 295 3.90 -11.44 17.45
N VAL A 296 4.45 -11.07 16.29
CA VAL A 296 5.57 -10.12 16.18
C VAL A 296 5.04 -8.70 15.99
N ALA A 297 5.56 -7.76 16.78
CA ALA A 297 5.27 -6.34 16.64
C ALA A 297 6.15 -5.72 15.56
N GLY A 298 6.02 -6.20 14.34
CA GLY A 298 6.79 -5.69 13.22
C GLY A 298 6.43 -6.34 11.90
N GLY A 299 6.81 -5.67 10.83
CA GLY A 299 6.47 -6.06 9.48
C GLY A 299 6.40 -4.88 8.53
N PHE A 300 5.79 -5.12 7.38
CA PHE A 300 5.77 -4.18 6.27
C PHE A 300 4.34 -3.86 5.84
N THR A 301 4.15 -2.59 5.48
CA THR A 301 3.18 -2.17 4.46
C THR A 301 3.93 -1.85 3.18
N ILE A 302 3.22 -1.62 2.08
CA ILE A 302 3.80 -1.22 0.79
C ILE A 302 3.22 0.13 0.38
N ALA A 303 4.08 1.08 -0.01
CA ALA A 303 3.64 2.43 -0.38
C ALA A 303 2.84 2.44 -1.69
N ASN A 304 1.98 3.43 -1.87
CA ASN A 304 1.15 3.52 -3.06
C ASN A 304 1.98 3.65 -4.36
N GLY A 305 1.66 2.80 -5.33
CA GLY A 305 2.34 2.76 -6.63
C GLY A 305 3.63 1.96 -6.64
N VAL A 306 4.01 1.33 -5.52
CA VAL A 306 5.05 0.30 -5.47
C VAL A 306 4.43 -1.04 -5.86
N VAL A 307 5.19 -1.86 -6.59
CA VAL A 307 4.84 -3.24 -6.92
C VAL A 307 5.91 -4.12 -6.30
N ILE A 308 5.49 -5.19 -5.62
CA ILE A 308 6.37 -6.26 -5.17
C ILE A 308 5.87 -7.53 -5.86
N GLU A 309 6.75 -8.20 -6.59
CA GLU A 309 6.36 -9.29 -7.48
C GLU A 309 6.34 -10.64 -6.75
N ASN A 310 7.14 -10.81 -5.70
CA ASN A 310 7.41 -12.13 -5.17
C ASN A 310 7.19 -12.22 -3.65
N ALA A 311 6.79 -13.41 -3.21
CA ALA A 311 6.65 -13.75 -1.80
C ALA A 311 7.22 -15.13 -1.51
N VAL A 312 7.95 -15.24 -0.40
CA VAL A 312 8.48 -16.52 0.10
C VAL A 312 8.14 -16.68 1.58
N GLY A 313 7.29 -17.66 1.88
CA GLY A 313 6.85 -18.06 3.23
C GLY A 313 7.94 -18.71 4.08
N GLY A 314 7.51 -19.18 5.25
CA GLY A 314 8.27 -19.82 6.31
C GLY A 314 8.19 -21.34 6.26
N ALA A 315 8.13 -21.99 7.43
CA ALA A 315 7.99 -23.45 7.54
C ALA A 315 6.68 -23.86 8.25
N SER A 316 5.78 -22.90 8.46
CA SER A 316 4.48 -23.06 9.10
C SER A 316 3.38 -22.78 8.08
N GLY A 317 2.12 -23.08 8.41
CA GLY A 317 0.99 -22.77 7.52
C GLY A 317 0.77 -21.26 7.37
N ASP A 318 1.23 -20.72 6.25
CA ASP A 318 1.29 -19.30 5.94
C ASP A 318 0.10 -18.84 5.10
N THR A 319 -0.11 -17.53 5.03
CA THR A 319 -1.08 -16.92 4.12
C THR A 319 -0.39 -15.89 3.24
N ILE A 320 -0.46 -16.07 1.93
CA ILE A 320 0.20 -15.22 0.94
C ILE A 320 -0.87 -14.63 0.01
N TYR A 321 -0.86 -13.31 -0.14
CA TYR A 321 -1.67 -12.57 -1.10
C TYR A 321 -0.77 -11.89 -2.13
N GLY A 322 -0.93 -12.28 -3.39
CA GLY A 322 -0.40 -11.57 -4.54
C GLY A 322 -1.16 -10.28 -4.83
N ASN A 323 -0.80 -9.62 -5.93
CA ASN A 323 -1.36 -8.35 -6.37
C ASN A 323 -1.88 -8.46 -7.82
N ASP A 324 -1.81 -7.38 -8.59
CA ASP A 324 -2.27 -7.34 -9.99
C ASP A 324 -1.14 -7.70 -10.99
N ALA A 325 0.10 -7.86 -10.51
CA ALA A 325 1.26 -8.24 -11.31
C ALA A 325 1.35 -9.76 -11.45
N ALA A 326 2.19 -10.24 -12.38
CA ALA A 326 2.48 -11.68 -12.46
C ALA A 326 3.43 -12.08 -11.33
N ASN A 327 2.89 -12.65 -10.26
CA ASN A 327 3.67 -12.93 -9.05
C ASN A 327 4.37 -14.30 -9.07
N VAL A 328 5.46 -14.43 -8.32
CA VAL A 328 6.06 -15.73 -7.95
C VAL A 328 5.94 -15.94 -6.45
N LEU A 329 5.14 -16.92 -6.07
CA LEU A 329 4.71 -17.16 -4.69
C LEU A 329 5.17 -18.55 -4.24
N GLN A 330 5.90 -18.62 -3.12
CA GLN A 330 6.36 -19.88 -2.55
C GLN A 330 5.95 -19.96 -1.09
N GLY A 331 5.08 -20.92 -0.73
CA GLY A 331 4.71 -21.19 0.66
C GLY A 331 5.85 -21.81 1.47
N ARG A 332 6.60 -22.73 0.84
CA ARG A 332 7.60 -23.64 1.45
C ARG A 332 6.87 -24.62 2.36
N GLY A 333 7.35 -24.86 3.59
CA GLY A 333 6.78 -25.91 4.43
C GLY A 333 5.59 -25.42 5.21
N GLY A 334 4.64 -26.30 5.47
CA GLY A 334 3.40 -25.92 6.15
C GLY A 334 2.20 -26.42 5.35
N ASN A 335 1.02 -25.92 5.71
CA ASN A 335 -0.15 -26.05 4.85
C ASN A 335 -0.57 -24.62 4.53
N ASP A 336 -0.17 -24.13 3.37
CA ASP A 336 -0.24 -22.71 3.07
C ASP A 336 -1.54 -22.36 2.34
N THR A 337 -1.93 -21.09 2.45
CA THR A 337 -3.00 -20.53 1.63
C THR A 337 -2.43 -19.42 0.75
N ILE A 338 -2.49 -19.60 -0.56
CA ILE A 338 -1.87 -18.70 -1.53
C ILE A 338 -2.95 -18.17 -2.47
N TYR A 339 -3.10 -16.86 -2.49
CA TYR A 339 -3.98 -16.13 -3.41
C TYR A 339 -3.11 -15.41 -4.43
N GLY A 340 -3.18 -15.78 -5.72
CA GLY A 340 -2.44 -15.12 -6.80
C GLY A 340 -2.90 -13.69 -7.04
N GLY A 341 -4.22 -13.47 -7.00
CA GLY A 341 -4.79 -12.17 -7.35
C GLY A 341 -5.10 -12.11 -8.85
N ALA A 342 -4.78 -10.99 -9.47
CA ALA A 342 -4.90 -10.84 -10.92
C ALA A 342 -3.50 -10.90 -11.54
N GLY A 343 -3.39 -11.42 -12.77
CA GLY A 343 -2.09 -11.61 -13.40
C GLY A 343 -1.81 -13.07 -13.68
N GLY A 344 -0.63 -13.35 -14.24
CA GLY A 344 -0.17 -14.70 -14.55
C GLY A 344 0.68 -15.27 -13.43
N ASP A 345 0.05 -15.67 -12.32
CA ASP A 345 0.76 -16.00 -11.08
C ASP A 345 1.33 -17.41 -11.06
N THR A 346 2.51 -17.56 -10.47
CA THR A 346 3.23 -18.82 -10.33
C THR A 346 3.35 -19.23 -8.86
N ALA A 347 2.79 -20.38 -8.49
CA ALA A 347 3.11 -21.03 -7.23
C ALA A 347 4.32 -21.98 -7.39
N VAL A 348 5.30 -21.87 -6.51
CA VAL A 348 6.56 -22.63 -6.55
C VAL A 348 6.59 -23.71 -5.47
N PHE A 349 6.98 -24.91 -5.87
CA PHE A 349 7.13 -26.08 -5.01
C PHE A 349 8.58 -26.61 -5.07
N SER A 350 9.09 -27.05 -3.93
CA SER A 350 10.51 -27.36 -3.74
C SER A 350 10.90 -28.72 -4.33
N GLY A 351 9.93 -29.57 -4.67
CA GLY A 351 10.10 -30.95 -5.12
C GLY A 351 9.75 -31.21 -6.57
N ASN A 352 9.99 -32.45 -7.00
CA ASN A 352 9.64 -32.92 -8.34
C ASN A 352 8.14 -33.14 -8.48
N ARG A 353 7.55 -32.88 -9.66
CA ARG A 353 6.09 -33.01 -9.90
C ARG A 353 5.53 -34.37 -9.48
N GLY A 354 6.30 -35.46 -9.66
CA GLY A 354 5.90 -36.81 -9.28
C GLY A 354 5.60 -37.02 -7.79
N ASP A 355 6.09 -36.13 -6.92
CA ASP A 355 5.89 -36.17 -5.48
C ASP A 355 4.55 -35.57 -5.03
N TYR A 356 3.82 -34.89 -5.92
CA TYR A 356 2.62 -34.14 -5.55
C TYR A 356 1.34 -34.76 -6.13
N THR A 357 0.26 -34.65 -5.37
CA THR A 357 -1.12 -34.80 -5.87
C THR A 357 -1.76 -33.43 -5.98
N ILE A 358 -2.49 -33.20 -7.07
CA ILE A 358 -3.15 -31.91 -7.35
C ILE A 358 -4.64 -32.18 -7.54
N THR A 359 -5.49 -31.43 -6.83
CA THR A 359 -6.94 -31.50 -6.96
C THR A 359 -7.51 -30.10 -7.11
N THR A 360 -8.40 -29.87 -8.08
CA THR A 360 -9.05 -28.57 -8.27
C THR A 360 -10.56 -28.71 -8.11
N VAL A 361 -11.16 -27.95 -7.18
CA VAL A 361 -12.60 -27.95 -6.91
C VAL A 361 -13.07 -26.51 -6.70
N GLY A 362 -14.09 -26.08 -7.44
CA GLY A 362 -14.68 -24.74 -7.26
C GLY A 362 -13.69 -23.60 -7.49
N GLY A 363 -12.78 -23.73 -8.46
CA GLY A 363 -11.76 -22.72 -8.78
C GLY A 363 -10.53 -22.73 -7.87
N LYS A 364 -10.57 -23.46 -6.75
CA LYS A 364 -9.42 -23.61 -5.84
C LYS A 364 -8.64 -24.87 -6.14
N THR A 365 -7.32 -24.76 -6.19
CA THR A 365 -6.40 -25.87 -6.41
C THR A 365 -5.71 -26.25 -5.11
N VAL A 366 -5.82 -27.49 -4.69
CA VAL A 366 -5.09 -28.06 -3.55
C VAL A 366 -3.92 -28.88 -4.07
N VAL A 367 -2.71 -28.54 -3.64
CA VAL A 367 -1.46 -29.25 -3.97
C VAL A 367 -0.93 -29.91 -2.71
N THR A 368 -0.91 -31.24 -2.70
CA THR A 368 -0.43 -32.03 -1.55
C THR A 368 0.87 -32.72 -1.90
N ASP A 369 1.91 -32.40 -1.15
CA ASP A 369 3.20 -33.07 -1.16
C ASP A 369 3.11 -34.43 -0.43
N LYS A 370 3.55 -35.51 -1.08
CA LYS A 370 3.62 -36.84 -0.46
C LYS A 370 4.91 -37.02 0.36
N VAL A 371 5.87 -36.11 0.25
CA VAL A 371 7.12 -36.11 1.02
C VAL A 371 6.91 -35.31 2.31
N ALA A 372 7.16 -35.95 3.44
CA ALA A 372 6.96 -35.31 4.75
C ALA A 372 7.92 -34.13 4.97
N ASN A 373 7.42 -33.07 5.61
CA ASN A 373 8.18 -31.89 6.05
C ASN A 373 8.89 -31.10 4.93
N ARG A 374 8.38 -31.16 3.69
CA ARG A 374 8.87 -30.32 2.59
C ARG A 374 7.89 -29.19 2.31
N ASP A 375 6.87 -29.41 1.47
CA ASP A 375 5.91 -28.34 1.15
C ASP A 375 4.49 -28.57 1.74
N GLY A 376 4.19 -29.77 2.25
CA GLY A 376 2.91 -30.05 2.91
C GLY A 376 1.69 -29.96 2.00
N THR A 377 0.58 -29.36 2.44
CA THR A 377 -0.70 -29.28 1.69
C THR A 377 -1.18 -27.85 1.53
N ASP A 378 -1.02 -27.33 0.32
CA ASP A 378 -1.29 -25.93 0.02
C ASP A 378 -2.61 -25.75 -0.72
N THR A 379 -3.34 -24.70 -0.35
CA THR A 379 -4.56 -24.26 -1.02
C THR A 379 -4.28 -23.01 -1.83
N LEU A 380 -4.53 -23.10 -3.13
CA LEU A 380 -4.24 -22.07 -4.11
C LEU A 380 -5.54 -21.51 -4.71
N ASP A 381 -5.58 -20.20 -4.89
CA ASP A 381 -6.67 -19.47 -5.55
C ASP A 381 -6.05 -18.43 -6.49
N GLY A 382 -6.54 -18.33 -7.73
CA GLY A 382 -5.99 -17.40 -8.73
C GLY A 382 -4.55 -17.70 -9.19
N ILE A 383 -4.06 -18.93 -9.09
CA ILE A 383 -2.72 -19.32 -9.59
C ILE A 383 -2.81 -19.89 -11.00
N SER A 384 -2.00 -19.36 -11.92
CA SER A 384 -1.93 -19.78 -13.34
C SER A 384 -0.90 -20.88 -13.59
N ILE A 385 0.20 -20.90 -12.82
CA ILE A 385 1.36 -21.76 -13.08
C ILE A 385 1.79 -22.45 -11.79
N LEU A 386 2.04 -23.76 -11.87
CA LEU A 386 2.72 -24.54 -10.84
C LEU A 386 4.14 -24.87 -11.30
N LYS A 387 5.13 -24.38 -10.55
CA LYS A 387 6.54 -24.64 -10.81
C LYS A 387 7.07 -25.65 -9.81
N PHE A 388 7.47 -26.82 -10.30
CA PHE A 388 8.16 -27.87 -9.56
C PHE A 388 9.66 -27.83 -9.86
N ALA A 389 10.46 -28.55 -9.08
CA ALA A 389 11.91 -28.61 -9.25
C ALA A 389 12.36 -29.21 -10.60
N ASP A 390 11.56 -30.11 -11.18
CA ASP A 390 11.86 -30.80 -12.44
C ASP A 390 11.00 -30.38 -13.63
N SER A 391 9.98 -29.56 -13.40
CA SER A 391 8.98 -29.23 -14.43
C SER A 391 8.18 -27.98 -14.07
N THR A 392 7.60 -27.36 -15.09
CA THR A 392 6.60 -26.31 -14.91
C THR A 392 5.34 -26.77 -15.63
N SER A 393 4.21 -26.67 -14.94
CA SER A 393 2.89 -26.99 -15.47
C SER A 393 2.04 -25.75 -15.32
N SER A 394 1.24 -25.39 -16.31
CA SER A 394 0.06 -24.57 -16.02
C SER A 394 -0.76 -25.29 -14.94
N THR A 395 -1.33 -24.55 -13.98
CA THR A 395 -2.32 -25.14 -13.08
C THR A 395 -3.42 -25.76 -13.94
N PRO A 396 -4.21 -26.70 -13.40
CA PRO A 396 -5.54 -26.96 -13.93
C PRO A 396 -6.48 -25.74 -13.71
N GLN A 397 -6.03 -24.48 -13.79
CA GLN A 397 -6.87 -23.49 -14.45
C GLN A 397 -6.72 -23.77 -15.93
N THR A 398 -7.51 -24.74 -16.39
CA THR A 398 -8.09 -24.74 -17.72
C THR A 398 -7.39 -23.77 -18.69
N GLU A 399 -6.35 -24.25 -19.37
CA GLU A 399 -6.10 -23.86 -20.77
C GLU A 399 -7.29 -24.34 -21.61
N ASN A 400 -8.51 -23.99 -21.20
CA ASN A 400 -9.71 -24.41 -21.85
C ASN A 400 -9.81 -23.55 -23.09
N ASN A 401 -9.67 -24.23 -24.21
CA ASN A 401 -10.24 -23.86 -25.49
C ASN A 401 -11.79 -23.82 -25.37
N GLY A 402 -12.31 -23.03 -24.42
CA GLY A 402 -13.70 -22.99 -23.94
C GLY A 402 -14.01 -23.91 -22.75
N SER A 403 -14.44 -23.32 -21.65
CA SER A 403 -14.88 -23.96 -20.40
C SER A 403 -16.39 -23.98 -20.30
N GLN A 404 -16.97 -24.92 -19.56
CA GLN A 404 -18.33 -24.78 -19.05
C GLN A 404 -18.27 -24.57 -17.53
N VAL A 405 -18.82 -23.46 -17.05
CA VAL A 405 -18.94 -23.16 -15.62
C VAL A 405 -20.41 -23.03 -15.28
N ASN A 406 -20.88 -23.84 -14.33
CA ASN A 406 -22.24 -23.72 -13.79
C ASN A 406 -22.13 -23.21 -12.35
N GLY A 407 -22.89 -22.16 -12.06
CA GLY A 407 -23.14 -21.67 -10.72
C GLY A 407 -24.04 -22.62 -9.95
N THR A 408 -24.68 -22.07 -8.94
CA THR A 408 -25.54 -22.76 -7.99
C THR A 408 -26.90 -22.06 -7.94
N PRO A 409 -27.87 -22.58 -7.18
CA PRO A 409 -29.11 -21.84 -6.93
C PRO A 409 -28.99 -20.63 -5.97
N ALA A 410 -27.76 -20.22 -5.62
CA ALA A 410 -27.48 -19.07 -4.75
C ALA A 410 -26.88 -17.90 -5.54
N ASN A 411 -26.73 -16.73 -4.91
CA ASN A 411 -26.10 -15.59 -5.57
C ASN A 411 -24.59 -15.85 -5.76
N ASP A 412 -24.15 -16.02 -6.99
CA ASP A 412 -22.79 -16.41 -7.33
C ASP A 412 -21.98 -15.26 -7.94
N THR A 413 -20.66 -15.42 -7.90
CA THR A 413 -19.71 -14.60 -8.66
C THR A 413 -18.88 -15.55 -9.50
N ILE A 414 -19.11 -15.52 -10.81
CA ILE A 414 -18.61 -16.50 -11.77
C ILE A 414 -17.59 -15.82 -12.67
N TYR A 415 -16.39 -16.40 -12.76
CA TYR A 415 -15.32 -15.94 -13.63
C TYR A 415 -15.03 -17.00 -14.70
N GLY A 416 -15.11 -16.60 -15.97
CA GLY A 416 -14.53 -17.32 -17.09
C GLY A 416 -13.03 -17.07 -17.21
N ALA A 417 -12.40 -17.77 -18.14
CA ALA A 417 -10.97 -17.79 -18.35
C ALA A 417 -10.59 -17.04 -19.63
N ALA A 418 -9.47 -17.41 -20.25
CA ALA A 418 -9.22 -17.09 -21.65
C ALA A 418 -9.79 -18.22 -22.52
N GLY A 419 -10.50 -17.92 -23.62
CA GLY A 419 -11.09 -18.94 -24.49
C GLY A 419 -12.49 -18.60 -24.98
N ALA A 420 -13.30 -19.61 -25.29
CA ALA A 420 -14.72 -19.41 -25.64
C ALA A 420 -15.59 -20.17 -24.62
N ASP A 421 -15.90 -19.53 -23.50
CA ASP A 421 -16.53 -20.17 -22.36
C ASP A 421 -18.06 -20.25 -22.49
N ASN A 422 -18.69 -21.16 -21.73
CA ASN A 422 -20.13 -21.26 -21.50
C ASN A 422 -20.37 -21.12 -20.00
N LEU A 423 -20.83 -19.95 -19.55
CA LEU A 423 -21.04 -19.63 -18.15
C LEU A 423 -22.55 -19.61 -17.85
N PHE A 424 -22.96 -20.28 -16.78
CA PHE A 424 -24.35 -20.41 -16.34
C PHE A 424 -24.47 -19.96 -14.89
N GLY A 425 -25.26 -18.92 -14.59
CA GLY A 425 -25.56 -18.46 -13.23
C GLY A 425 -26.50 -19.41 -12.47
N GLU A 426 -27.41 -20.07 -13.20
CA GLU A 426 -28.48 -20.91 -12.65
C GLU A 426 -29.60 -20.12 -11.98
N ALA A 427 -29.66 -20.02 -10.65
CA ALA A 427 -30.67 -19.22 -9.96
C ALA A 427 -30.00 -18.40 -8.87
N GLY A 428 -30.44 -17.17 -8.65
CA GLY A 428 -29.69 -16.24 -7.80
C GLY A 428 -29.57 -14.89 -8.47
N ASN A 429 -28.97 -13.92 -7.79
CA ASN A 429 -28.57 -12.66 -8.41
C ASN A 429 -27.07 -12.74 -8.66
N ASP A 430 -26.70 -13.13 -9.86
CA ASP A 430 -25.34 -13.55 -10.16
C ASP A 430 -24.51 -12.43 -10.76
N ARG A 431 -23.19 -12.51 -10.58
CA ARG A 431 -22.22 -11.67 -11.29
C ARG A 431 -21.37 -12.53 -12.19
N ILE A 432 -21.44 -12.32 -13.49
CA ILE A 432 -20.80 -13.16 -14.49
C ILE A 432 -19.76 -12.35 -15.26
N TYR A 433 -18.51 -12.78 -15.18
CA TYR A 433 -17.35 -12.20 -15.86
C TYR A 433 -16.90 -13.18 -16.94
N GLY A 434 -17.00 -12.81 -18.22
CA GLY A 434 -16.63 -13.68 -19.34
C GLY A 434 -15.12 -13.99 -19.37
N GLY A 435 -14.30 -12.98 -19.10
CA GLY A 435 -12.85 -13.09 -19.19
C GLY A 435 -12.36 -12.59 -20.54
N LEU A 436 -11.44 -13.33 -21.18
CA LEU A 436 -10.92 -13.03 -22.51
C LEU A 436 -11.45 -14.04 -23.52
N GLY A 437 -12.02 -13.56 -24.63
CA GLY A 437 -12.40 -14.40 -25.75
C GLY A 437 -13.92 -14.44 -25.96
N ASN A 438 -14.44 -15.34 -26.79
CA ASN A 438 -15.82 -15.19 -27.27
C ASN A 438 -16.77 -16.07 -26.46
N ASP A 439 -17.33 -15.51 -25.40
CA ASP A 439 -18.02 -16.29 -24.38
C ASP A 439 -19.53 -16.36 -24.62
N ARG A 440 -20.16 -17.33 -23.96
CA ARG A 440 -21.60 -17.57 -23.96
C ARG A 440 -22.08 -17.50 -22.52
N LEU A 441 -22.79 -16.43 -22.19
CA LEU A 441 -23.17 -16.10 -20.82
C LEU A 441 -24.67 -16.32 -20.63
N THR A 442 -25.04 -17.07 -19.60
CA THR A 442 -26.44 -17.33 -19.23
C THR A 442 -26.62 -16.93 -17.77
N GLY A 443 -27.47 -15.94 -17.50
CA GLY A 443 -27.73 -15.48 -16.13
C GLY A 443 -28.59 -16.47 -15.36
N GLY A 444 -29.65 -16.97 -16.00
CA GLY A 444 -30.62 -17.84 -15.37
C GLY A 444 -31.72 -17.04 -14.67
N ALA A 445 -32.17 -17.51 -13.51
CA ALA A 445 -33.28 -16.94 -12.78
C ALA A 445 -32.82 -15.98 -11.67
N GLY A 446 -33.23 -14.72 -11.75
CA GLY A 446 -32.94 -13.67 -10.78
C GLY A 446 -32.48 -12.40 -11.48
N ARG A 447 -31.77 -11.51 -10.77
CA ARG A 447 -31.28 -10.24 -11.31
C ARG A 447 -29.78 -10.30 -11.50
N ASP A 448 -29.36 -10.59 -12.72
CA ASP A 448 -27.97 -10.93 -13.01
C ASP A 448 -27.20 -9.73 -13.58
N VAL A 449 -25.90 -9.71 -13.32
CA VAL A 449 -24.99 -8.66 -13.80
C VAL A 449 -23.91 -9.30 -14.66
N PHE A 450 -23.94 -9.00 -15.96
CA PHE A 450 -22.89 -9.38 -16.90
C PHE A 450 -21.81 -8.29 -16.92
N VAL A 451 -20.62 -8.65 -16.44
CA VAL A 451 -19.52 -7.71 -16.20
C VAL A 451 -18.48 -7.81 -17.32
N PHE A 452 -18.26 -6.69 -17.99
CA PHE A 452 -17.19 -6.51 -18.98
C PHE A 452 -16.05 -5.71 -18.33
N ASN A 453 -15.01 -6.42 -17.91
CA ASN A 453 -13.82 -5.89 -17.24
C ASN A 453 -12.52 -6.31 -17.95
N THR A 454 -12.57 -6.42 -19.27
CA THR A 454 -11.41 -6.68 -20.13
C THR A 454 -11.40 -5.71 -21.31
N LYS A 455 -10.26 -5.58 -21.99
CA LYS A 455 -10.13 -4.68 -23.14
C LYS A 455 -10.98 -5.22 -24.30
N ALA A 456 -11.93 -4.41 -24.78
CA ALA A 456 -12.73 -4.75 -25.96
C ALA A 456 -11.86 -4.97 -27.19
N ASN A 457 -12.21 -5.98 -28.01
CA ASN A 457 -11.57 -6.25 -29.28
C ASN A 457 -12.66 -6.54 -30.34
N LYS A 458 -12.43 -6.11 -31.58
CA LYS A 458 -13.42 -6.17 -32.66
C LYS A 458 -13.63 -7.59 -33.22
N SER A 459 -12.65 -8.46 -33.06
CA SER A 459 -12.60 -9.80 -33.67
C SER A 459 -12.45 -10.94 -32.66
N SER A 460 -12.04 -10.62 -31.44
CA SER A 460 -11.99 -11.51 -30.27
C SER A 460 -12.59 -10.77 -29.08
N ASN A 461 -12.90 -11.44 -27.99
CA ASN A 461 -13.53 -10.81 -26.84
C ASN A 461 -14.94 -10.25 -27.13
N VAL A 462 -15.71 -10.99 -27.94
CA VAL A 462 -17.09 -10.67 -28.32
C VAL A 462 -18.03 -11.72 -27.75
N ASP A 463 -18.69 -11.35 -26.65
CA ASP A 463 -19.55 -12.26 -25.91
C ASP A 463 -20.97 -12.29 -26.42
N LYS A 464 -21.65 -13.40 -26.09
CA LYS A 464 -23.06 -13.59 -26.35
C LYS A 464 -23.79 -13.91 -25.06
N ILE A 465 -24.58 -12.97 -24.58
CA ILE A 465 -25.55 -13.21 -23.50
C ILE A 465 -26.77 -13.92 -24.10
N LEU A 466 -27.13 -15.08 -23.54
CA LEU A 466 -28.11 -15.99 -24.14
C LEU A 466 -29.55 -15.76 -23.69
N ASP A 467 -29.75 -15.20 -22.49
CA ASP A 467 -31.05 -15.11 -21.82
C ASP A 467 -31.33 -13.77 -21.16
N PHE A 468 -30.65 -12.70 -21.60
CA PHE A 468 -30.79 -11.35 -21.03
C PHE A 468 -32.25 -10.87 -20.96
N ARG A 469 -32.72 -10.56 -19.74
CA ARG A 469 -34.05 -10.00 -19.44
C ARG A 469 -33.91 -8.56 -18.97
N TYR A 470 -34.32 -7.61 -19.81
CA TYR A 470 -34.17 -6.16 -19.53
C TYR A 470 -34.85 -5.66 -18.23
N GLN A 471 -35.79 -6.41 -17.68
CA GLN A 471 -36.48 -6.06 -16.43
C GLN A 471 -35.66 -6.44 -15.19
N ASP A 472 -34.80 -7.45 -15.31
CA ASP A 472 -34.11 -8.08 -14.19
C ASP A 472 -32.58 -7.87 -14.27
N ASP A 473 -32.03 -8.02 -15.48
CA ASP A 473 -30.60 -8.13 -15.69
C ASP A 473 -29.95 -6.79 -16.05
N SER A 474 -28.64 -6.71 -15.85
CA SER A 474 -27.84 -5.54 -16.14
C SER A 474 -26.52 -5.90 -16.82
N ILE A 475 -26.05 -5.01 -17.68
CA ILE A 475 -24.69 -5.07 -18.23
C ILE A 475 -23.86 -3.99 -17.52
N TYR A 476 -22.72 -4.39 -16.97
CA TYR A 476 -21.76 -3.48 -16.35
C TYR A 476 -20.51 -3.38 -17.21
N LEU A 477 -20.13 -2.15 -17.56
CA LEU A 477 -18.92 -1.85 -18.33
C LEU A 477 -17.91 -1.18 -17.38
N ASP A 478 -16.78 -1.82 -17.15
CA ASP A 478 -15.79 -1.34 -16.17
C ASP A 478 -15.01 -0.12 -16.69
N ASN A 479 -15.01 0.97 -15.93
CA ASN A 479 -14.32 2.20 -16.30
C ASN A 479 -12.81 2.04 -16.50
N LYS A 480 -12.18 0.98 -15.95
CA LYS A 480 -10.78 0.62 -16.24
C LYS A 480 -10.53 0.42 -17.73
N TYR A 481 -11.52 -0.10 -18.47
CA TYR A 481 -11.41 -0.41 -19.91
C TYR A 481 -12.32 0.47 -20.78
N PHE A 482 -13.44 0.94 -20.22
CA PHE A 482 -14.42 1.79 -20.89
C PHE A 482 -14.31 3.24 -20.44
N THR A 483 -13.09 3.77 -20.45
CA THR A 483 -12.69 5.05 -19.82
C THR A 483 -13.46 6.29 -20.28
N LYS A 484 -14.13 6.24 -21.45
CA LYS A 484 -14.90 7.37 -22.00
C LYS A 484 -16.38 7.39 -21.59
N LEU A 485 -16.86 6.41 -20.81
CA LEU A 485 -18.27 6.30 -20.42
C LEU A 485 -18.63 7.05 -19.12
N GLY A 486 -17.64 7.64 -18.46
CA GLY A 486 -17.80 8.43 -17.24
C GLY A 486 -17.26 7.74 -16.00
N SER A 487 -17.94 7.90 -14.87
CA SER A 487 -17.52 7.40 -13.56
C SER A 487 -18.57 6.51 -12.92
N GLY A 488 -18.13 5.61 -12.04
CA GLY A 488 -18.95 4.62 -11.35
C GLY A 488 -18.09 3.46 -10.85
N SER A 489 -18.63 2.65 -9.96
CA SER A 489 -18.04 1.40 -9.50
C SER A 489 -19.10 0.30 -9.49
N LEU A 490 -18.69 -0.97 -9.38
CA LEU A 490 -19.63 -2.08 -9.33
C LEU A 490 -20.57 -2.02 -8.11
N SER A 491 -20.10 -1.44 -7.00
CA SER A 491 -20.89 -1.22 -5.78
C SER A 491 -21.80 0.02 -5.86
N LYS A 492 -21.49 0.98 -6.73
CA LYS A 492 -22.27 2.21 -6.96
C LYS A 492 -22.28 2.53 -8.46
N PRO A 493 -23.01 1.74 -9.28
CA PRO A 493 -22.97 1.89 -10.73
C PRO A 493 -23.70 3.16 -11.14
N LYS A 494 -23.13 3.90 -12.10
CA LYS A 494 -23.82 4.99 -12.77
C LYS A 494 -24.65 4.41 -13.91
N LYS A 495 -25.97 4.59 -13.84
CA LYS A 495 -26.87 4.13 -14.90
C LYS A 495 -26.64 4.93 -16.17
N PHE A 496 -26.55 4.23 -17.30
CA PHE A 496 -26.56 4.88 -18.61
C PHE A 496 -27.92 5.55 -18.86
N THR A 497 -27.87 6.74 -19.45
CA THR A 497 -29.08 7.45 -19.91
C THR A 497 -29.33 7.14 -21.38
N LYS A 498 -30.55 7.40 -21.86
CA LYS A 498 -30.94 7.17 -23.26
C LYS A 498 -30.00 7.87 -24.26
N ASP A 499 -29.50 9.05 -23.90
CA ASP A 499 -28.67 9.88 -24.78
C ASP A 499 -27.26 9.30 -24.99
N MET A 500 -26.85 8.32 -24.17
CA MET A 500 -25.58 7.63 -24.35
C MET A 500 -25.63 6.53 -25.43
N PHE A 501 -26.83 6.17 -25.90
CA PHE A 501 -27.04 5.12 -26.88
C PHE A 501 -27.36 5.67 -28.26
N VAL A 502 -26.69 5.11 -29.26
CA VAL A 502 -27.00 5.32 -30.67
C VAL A 502 -27.60 4.06 -31.28
N GLU A 503 -28.81 4.19 -31.81
CA GLU A 503 -29.46 3.11 -32.54
C GLU A 503 -28.90 3.02 -33.97
N GLY A 504 -28.33 1.86 -34.31
CA GLY A 504 -27.76 1.59 -35.63
C GLY A 504 -26.66 0.53 -35.62
N LYS A 505 -25.97 0.38 -36.76
CA LYS A 505 -24.86 -0.58 -36.94
C LYS A 505 -23.46 0.01 -36.70
N LYS A 506 -23.39 1.32 -36.49
CA LYS A 506 -22.15 2.10 -36.30
C LYS A 506 -22.47 3.43 -35.63
N ALA A 507 -21.46 4.05 -35.03
CA ALA A 507 -21.53 5.43 -34.58
C ALA A 507 -21.90 6.38 -35.73
N LYS A 508 -22.58 7.48 -35.39
CA LYS A 508 -22.96 8.55 -36.32
C LYS A 508 -21.98 9.72 -36.25
N ASN A 509 -21.34 9.93 -35.11
CA ASN A 509 -20.36 10.98 -34.89
C ASN A 509 -19.36 10.58 -33.79
N ALA A 510 -18.28 11.36 -33.66
CA ALA A 510 -17.16 11.08 -32.78
C ALA A 510 -17.44 11.12 -31.27
N GLU A 511 -18.66 11.48 -30.85
CA GLU A 511 -19.09 11.48 -29.44
C GLU A 511 -19.97 10.26 -29.09
N ASP A 512 -20.39 9.48 -30.08
CA ASP A 512 -21.17 8.28 -29.83
C ASP A 512 -20.24 7.21 -29.23
N ARG A 513 -20.65 6.61 -28.11
CA ARG A 513 -19.83 5.59 -27.41
C ARG A 513 -20.48 4.23 -27.35
N ILE A 514 -21.81 4.17 -27.19
CA ILE A 514 -22.55 2.92 -27.12
C ILE A 514 -23.50 2.84 -28.29
N VAL A 515 -23.33 1.83 -29.14
CA VAL A 515 -24.15 1.64 -30.34
C VAL A 515 -24.94 0.36 -30.19
N TYR A 516 -26.26 0.42 -30.37
CA TYR A 516 -27.15 -0.73 -30.29
C TYR A 516 -27.86 -0.99 -31.62
N ASP A 517 -27.60 -2.15 -32.22
CA ASP A 517 -28.29 -2.60 -33.43
C ASP A 517 -29.52 -3.44 -33.04
N LYS A 518 -30.70 -2.82 -33.03
CA LYS A 518 -31.97 -3.50 -32.70
C LYS A 518 -32.28 -4.71 -33.58
N LYS A 519 -31.72 -4.78 -34.80
CA LYS A 519 -32.00 -5.89 -35.71
C LYS A 519 -31.20 -7.13 -35.34
N SER A 520 -29.96 -6.97 -34.92
CA SER A 520 -29.07 -8.07 -34.54
C SER A 520 -29.01 -8.33 -33.04
N GLY A 521 -29.43 -7.35 -32.23
CA GLY A 521 -29.25 -7.35 -30.77
C GLY A 521 -27.83 -7.00 -30.33
N ALA A 522 -26.93 -6.63 -31.27
CA ALA A 522 -25.54 -6.35 -30.95
C ALA A 522 -25.39 -4.99 -30.25
N LEU A 523 -24.55 -4.99 -29.22
CA LEU A 523 -24.13 -3.81 -28.46
C LEU A 523 -22.64 -3.58 -28.68
N TYR A 524 -22.27 -2.41 -29.16
CA TYR A 524 -20.88 -2.05 -29.48
C TYR A 524 -20.41 -0.89 -28.61
N TYR A 525 -19.12 -0.90 -28.29
CA TYR A 525 -18.42 0.25 -27.72
C TYR A 525 -17.48 0.87 -28.76
N ASP A 526 -17.62 2.17 -28.97
CA ASP A 526 -16.77 2.97 -29.84
C ASP A 526 -15.67 3.65 -29.01
N ALA A 527 -14.46 3.09 -29.06
CA ALA A 527 -13.35 3.51 -28.22
C ALA A 527 -12.65 4.76 -28.74
N ASP A 528 -12.57 4.92 -30.06
CA ASP A 528 -11.91 6.05 -30.75
C ASP A 528 -12.88 7.19 -31.06
N GLY A 529 -14.15 6.89 -31.28
CA GLY A 529 -15.22 7.86 -31.47
C GLY A 529 -15.71 7.94 -32.90
#